data_AF-A0A518K2K7-F1
#
_entry.id   AF-A0A518K2K7-F1
#
_cell.length_a   1.000
_cell.length_b   1.000
_cell.length_c   1.000
_cell.angle_alpha   90.00
_cell.angle_beta   90.00
_cell.angle_gamma   90.00
#
_symmetry.space_group_name_H-M   'P 1'
#
loop_
_entity.id
_entity.type
_entity.pdbx_description
1 polymer ?
#
loop_
_entity_poly.entity_id
_entity_poly.type
_entity_poly.pdbx_seq_one_letter_code
_entity_poly.pdbx_strand_id
1 'polypeptide(L)'
;MRHFTRLALAAALLTVAPRATAQDAEVTWTASPWFAERVANLAEDPDIRVHVNEPTNNDGQGGADGRPTRLLVFALPNGNTLEETLGCAPAEGRHWRHGIQHIAAQTRMLRSMLPEERIVLIAVEAKGLTWPNWRATHEGANAIIAEKLAAWRERFGGRPSKSALSKVTLACHSGGGSFLWGVIEGNDALPDWLDRIVYLDANYSFDAKLHDEKLRAWLDAPGDEHRLVVIAYDDREITIDGKKIVGDDGGTFRATERMHRAFSAAKPLVTAVEEPWTRTVGWAGRFRSEVHANPENKILHTRLVGEMNGLVHAQLIGQTPEDWPGLTPPALYEEWIQPEPY
;
A
#
# COMPACT_ATOMS: atom_id res chain seq x y z
N MET A 1 -56.86 -53.33 11.11
CA MET A 1 -55.43 -53.34 10.72
C MET A 1 -55.01 -51.91 10.40
N ARG A 2 -54.04 -51.36 11.14
CA ARG A 2 -53.55 -49.98 10.96
C ARG A 2 -52.58 -49.96 9.77
N HIS A 3 -52.92 -49.25 8.69
CA HIS A 3 -51.99 -48.98 7.60
C HIS A 3 -51.27 -47.66 7.84
N PHE A 4 -49.95 -47.75 8.05
CA PHE A 4 -49.03 -46.61 8.07
C PHE A 4 -48.74 -46.18 6.63
N THR A 5 -49.14 -44.96 6.26
CA THR A 5 -48.71 -44.30 5.02
C THR A 5 -47.41 -43.56 5.31
N ARG A 6 -46.27 -44.07 4.80
CA ARG A 6 -44.99 -43.34 4.85
C ARG A 6 -44.91 -42.42 3.62
N LEU A 7 -44.87 -41.12 3.90
CA LEU A 7 -44.43 -40.07 2.98
C LEU A 7 -42.97 -40.35 2.55
N ALA A 8 -42.70 -40.38 1.25
CA ALA A 8 -41.34 -40.27 0.72
C ALA A 8 -41.10 -38.82 0.27
N LEU A 9 -40.30 -38.10 1.04
CA LEU A 9 -39.83 -36.75 0.71
C LEU A 9 -38.66 -36.90 -0.27
N ALA A 10 -38.84 -36.53 -1.54
CA ALA A 10 -37.75 -36.49 -2.51
C ALA A 10 -36.90 -35.24 -2.25
N ALA A 11 -35.71 -35.41 -1.67
CA ALA A 11 -34.72 -34.36 -1.56
C ALA A 11 -34.04 -34.16 -2.92
N ALA A 12 -34.34 -33.04 -3.59
CA ALA A 12 -33.59 -32.60 -4.76
C ALA A 12 -32.21 -32.11 -4.31
N LEU A 13 -31.19 -32.94 -4.50
CA LEU A 13 -29.79 -32.55 -4.38
C LEU A 13 -29.44 -31.64 -5.56
N LEU A 14 -29.50 -30.32 -5.33
CA LEU A 14 -28.82 -29.36 -6.19
C LEU A 14 -27.30 -29.57 -6.04
N THR A 15 -26.71 -30.25 -7.01
CA THR A 15 -25.26 -30.29 -7.16
C THR A 15 -24.79 -28.91 -7.58
N VAL A 16 -24.30 -28.12 -6.63
CA VAL A 16 -23.48 -26.93 -6.92
C VAL A 16 -22.19 -27.46 -7.52
N ALA A 17 -22.02 -27.31 -8.83
CA ALA A 17 -20.73 -27.54 -9.47
C ALA A 17 -19.72 -26.54 -8.89
N PRO A 18 -18.52 -26.97 -8.47
CA PRO A 18 -17.50 -26.04 -8.04
C PRO A 18 -17.13 -25.16 -9.24
N ARG A 19 -17.36 -23.86 -9.11
CA ARG A 19 -16.81 -22.85 -10.01
C ARG A 19 -15.32 -22.88 -9.70
N ALA A 20 -14.50 -23.41 -10.62
CA ALA A 20 -13.05 -23.31 -10.51
C ALA A 20 -12.70 -21.82 -10.39
N THR A 21 -12.36 -21.38 -9.19
CA THR A 21 -11.75 -20.07 -8.98
C THR A 21 -10.39 -20.12 -9.68
N ALA A 22 -9.95 -19.00 -10.26
CA ALA A 22 -8.64 -18.85 -10.91
C ALA A 22 -7.45 -18.95 -9.93
N GLN A 23 -7.61 -19.73 -8.85
CA GLN A 23 -6.80 -19.78 -7.65
C GLN A 23 -5.62 -20.78 -7.76
N ASP A 24 -5.61 -21.61 -8.80
CA ASP A 24 -4.63 -22.68 -9.03
C ASP A 24 -3.76 -22.48 -10.29
N ALA A 25 -3.65 -21.26 -10.83
CA ALA A 25 -2.60 -20.99 -11.81
C ALA A 25 -1.23 -20.96 -11.08
N GLU A 26 -0.36 -21.90 -11.42
CA GLU A 26 1.01 -21.99 -10.91
C GLU A 26 1.72 -20.63 -11.13
N VAL A 27 2.21 -20.03 -10.05
CA VAL A 27 2.96 -18.77 -10.12
C VAL A 27 4.29 -19.07 -10.79
N THR A 28 4.53 -18.50 -11.97
CA THR A 28 5.83 -18.59 -12.63
C THR A 28 6.78 -17.59 -11.99
N TRP A 29 7.79 -18.08 -11.30
CA TRP A 29 8.81 -17.28 -10.65
C TRP A 29 10.06 -17.14 -11.50
N THR A 30 10.63 -15.95 -11.53
CA THR A 30 11.92 -15.64 -12.15
C THR A 30 12.89 -15.16 -11.08
N ALA A 31 14.08 -15.75 -10.98
CA ALA A 31 15.11 -15.24 -10.08
C ALA A 31 15.61 -13.88 -10.56
N SER A 32 15.83 -12.95 -9.62
CA SER A 32 16.50 -11.69 -9.92
C SER A 32 17.99 -11.94 -10.18
N PRO A 33 18.59 -11.38 -11.24
CA PRO A 33 20.03 -11.48 -11.47
C PRO A 33 20.84 -10.51 -10.59
N TRP A 34 20.17 -9.60 -9.87
CA TRP A 34 20.81 -8.49 -9.17
C TRP A 34 20.80 -8.65 -7.65
N PHE A 35 19.77 -9.28 -7.10
CA PHE A 35 19.55 -9.40 -5.66
C PHE A 35 19.04 -10.80 -5.29
N ALA A 36 19.18 -11.19 -4.03
CA ALA A 36 18.66 -12.46 -3.49
C ALA A 36 17.13 -12.42 -3.34
N GLU A 37 16.45 -12.40 -4.48
CA GLU A 37 15.01 -12.30 -4.60
C GLU A 37 14.51 -12.98 -5.88
N ARG A 38 13.22 -13.25 -5.93
CA ARG A 38 12.53 -13.72 -7.13
C ARG A 38 11.26 -12.92 -7.35
N VAL A 39 10.84 -12.85 -8.61
CA VAL A 39 9.72 -12.05 -9.05
C VAL A 39 8.69 -12.86 -9.80
N ALA A 40 7.44 -12.44 -9.74
CA ALA A 40 6.35 -12.96 -10.55
C ALA A 40 5.46 -11.81 -11.03
N ASN A 41 5.04 -11.86 -12.29
CA ASN A 41 4.09 -10.91 -12.86
C ASN A 41 2.79 -11.65 -13.16
N LEU A 42 1.67 -11.07 -12.73
CA LEU A 42 0.35 -11.68 -12.83
C LEU A 42 -0.60 -10.69 -13.51
N ALA A 43 -1.45 -11.21 -14.39
CA ALA A 43 -2.65 -10.52 -14.85
C ALA A 43 -3.83 -11.08 -14.05
N GLU A 44 -4.51 -10.20 -13.34
CA GLU A 44 -5.59 -10.52 -12.43
C GLU A 44 -6.87 -9.85 -12.92
N ASP A 45 -7.93 -10.63 -13.10
CA ASP A 45 -9.22 -10.07 -13.50
C ASP A 45 -9.88 -9.30 -12.34
N PRO A 46 -10.54 -8.17 -12.63
CA PRO A 46 -10.62 -7.51 -13.94
C PRO A 46 -9.49 -6.50 -14.16
N ASP A 47 -8.67 -6.72 -15.20
CA ASP A 47 -7.76 -5.71 -15.74
C ASP A 47 -6.74 -5.11 -14.72
N ILE A 48 -6.22 -5.92 -13.79
CA ILE A 48 -5.18 -5.55 -12.83
C ILE A 48 -3.88 -6.27 -13.17
N ARG A 49 -2.76 -5.55 -13.19
CA ARG A 49 -1.41 -6.15 -13.23
C ARG A 49 -0.80 -6.13 -11.84
N VAL A 50 -0.20 -7.26 -11.45
CA VAL A 50 0.45 -7.42 -10.14
C VAL A 50 1.88 -7.86 -10.35
N HIS A 51 2.81 -7.16 -9.71
CA HIS A 51 4.20 -7.59 -9.59
C HIS A 51 4.46 -8.03 -8.15
N VAL A 52 4.90 -9.26 -7.96
CA VAL A 52 5.30 -9.80 -6.66
C VAL A 52 6.81 -9.93 -6.64
N ASN A 53 7.45 -9.35 -5.62
CA ASN A 53 8.88 -9.46 -5.38
C ASN A 53 9.11 -10.02 -3.97
N GLU A 54 9.71 -11.20 -3.88
CA GLU A 54 9.98 -11.87 -2.60
C GLU A 54 11.48 -12.14 -2.40
N PRO A 55 12.00 -12.03 -1.16
CA PRO A 55 13.37 -12.41 -0.89
C PRO A 55 13.51 -13.94 -0.97
N THR A 56 14.64 -14.41 -1.48
CA THR A 56 15.02 -15.83 -1.44
C THR A 56 15.77 -16.14 -0.15
N ASN A 57 15.69 -17.39 0.30
CA ASN A 57 16.55 -17.91 1.35
C ASN A 57 17.97 -18.21 0.82
N ASN A 58 18.86 -18.66 1.70
CA ASN A 58 20.25 -18.97 1.37
C ASN A 58 20.42 -20.06 0.30
N ASP A 59 19.40 -20.91 0.09
CA ASP A 59 19.40 -21.97 -0.92
C ASP A 59 18.87 -21.46 -2.28
N GLY A 60 18.65 -20.15 -2.42
CA GLY A 60 18.06 -19.53 -3.61
C GLY A 60 16.58 -19.89 -3.80
N GLN A 61 15.98 -20.59 -2.84
CA GLN A 61 14.56 -20.92 -2.86
C GLN A 61 13.77 -19.79 -2.21
N GLY A 62 12.59 -19.50 -2.76
CA GLY A 62 11.66 -18.61 -2.10
C GLY A 62 10.74 -19.33 -1.12
N GLY A 63 9.73 -18.62 -0.64
CA GLY A 63 8.75 -19.11 0.33
C GLY A 63 9.12 -18.85 1.80
N ALA A 64 8.30 -19.36 2.71
CA ALA A 64 8.44 -19.11 4.14
C ALA A 64 9.79 -19.64 4.68
N ASP A 65 10.55 -18.77 5.33
CA ASP A 65 11.88 -19.04 5.89
C ASP A 65 11.90 -19.02 7.43
N GLY A 66 10.72 -19.04 8.06
CA GLY A 66 10.52 -19.03 9.51
C GLY A 66 10.32 -17.63 10.11
N ARG A 67 10.70 -16.56 9.39
CA ARG A 67 10.43 -15.18 9.83
C ARG A 67 8.94 -14.82 9.69
N PRO A 68 8.40 -13.95 10.56
CA PRO A 68 7.11 -13.31 10.33
C PRO A 68 7.07 -12.65 8.95
N THR A 69 6.03 -12.95 8.17
CA THR A 69 5.88 -12.39 6.83
C THR A 69 5.04 -11.12 6.87
N ARG A 70 5.56 -10.07 6.23
CA ARG A 70 4.85 -8.83 5.93
C ARG A 70 4.64 -8.73 4.43
N LEU A 71 3.38 -8.59 4.02
CA LEU A 71 3.06 -8.20 2.65
C LEU A 71 2.98 -6.69 2.57
N LEU A 72 3.93 -6.09 1.88
CA LEU A 72 3.90 -4.68 1.53
C LEU A 72 3.18 -4.54 0.18
N VAL A 73 1.91 -4.20 0.22
CA VAL A 73 1.11 -3.97 -0.99
C VAL A 73 1.21 -2.49 -1.36
N PHE A 74 1.79 -2.19 -2.52
CA PHE A 74 2.01 -0.83 -3.00
C PHE A 74 1.13 -0.52 -4.22
N ALA A 75 0.16 0.38 -4.07
CA ALA A 75 -0.68 0.84 -5.17
C ALA A 75 -0.06 2.01 -5.92
N LEU A 76 0.04 1.86 -7.24
CA LEU A 76 0.80 2.73 -8.12
C LEU A 76 0.16 4.12 -8.32
N PRO A 77 0.99 5.16 -8.58
CA PRO A 77 0.49 6.48 -8.91
C PRO A 77 -0.11 6.57 -10.32
N ASN A 78 -0.87 7.64 -10.54
CA ASN A 78 -1.47 7.89 -11.85
C ASN A 78 -0.40 8.07 -12.93
N GLY A 79 -0.62 7.42 -14.07
CA GLY A 79 0.20 7.54 -15.26
C GLY A 79 1.47 6.68 -15.25
N ASN A 80 1.84 6.01 -14.15
CA ASN A 80 3.05 5.19 -14.11
C ASN A 80 2.73 3.70 -14.32
N THR A 81 3.64 2.99 -15.00
CA THR A 81 3.62 1.52 -15.03
C THR A 81 4.31 0.90 -13.82
N LEU A 82 4.17 -0.42 -13.66
CA LEU A 82 4.94 -1.26 -12.73
C LEU A 82 6.43 -1.02 -12.88
N GLU A 83 6.95 -1.09 -14.10
CA GLU A 83 8.38 -0.98 -14.40
C GLU A 83 8.92 0.42 -14.05
N GLU A 84 8.13 1.46 -14.31
CA GLU A 84 8.46 2.84 -13.92
C GLU A 84 8.45 3.03 -12.40
N THR A 85 7.48 2.45 -11.70
CA THR A 85 7.32 2.64 -10.25
C THR A 85 8.31 1.81 -9.44
N LEU A 86 8.54 0.55 -9.83
CA LEU A 86 9.55 -0.32 -9.22
C LEU A 86 10.95 0.28 -9.41
N GLY A 87 11.19 0.85 -10.59
CA GLY A 87 12.35 1.69 -10.89
C GLY A 87 13.66 0.91 -11.08
N CYS A 88 14.61 1.57 -11.73
CA CYS A 88 15.96 1.06 -11.97
C CYS A 88 16.94 2.24 -12.12
N ALA A 89 18.22 1.93 -12.36
CA ALA A 89 19.22 2.94 -12.60
C ALA A 89 18.86 3.79 -13.83
N PRO A 90 19.31 5.04 -13.92
CA PRO A 90 19.19 5.81 -15.16
C PRO A 90 20.04 5.18 -16.27
N ALA A 91 19.56 5.26 -17.51
CA ALA A 91 20.33 4.92 -18.70
C ALA A 91 19.94 5.83 -19.87
N GLU A 92 20.78 5.90 -20.90
CA GLU A 92 20.51 6.69 -22.10
C GLU A 92 19.20 6.23 -22.76
N GLY A 93 18.33 7.18 -23.10
CA GLY A 93 17.01 6.91 -23.69
C GLY A 93 15.96 6.36 -22.71
N ARG A 94 16.31 6.09 -21.45
CA ARG A 94 15.36 5.59 -20.45
C ARG A 94 14.42 6.70 -20.00
N HIS A 95 13.13 6.38 -19.91
CA HIS A 95 12.14 7.33 -19.43
C HIS A 95 12.43 7.72 -17.97
N TRP A 96 12.36 9.02 -17.66
CA TRP A 96 12.76 9.58 -16.35
C TRP A 96 11.96 8.98 -15.18
N ARG A 97 10.75 8.47 -15.44
CA ARG A 97 9.89 7.89 -14.40
C ARG A 97 10.48 6.66 -13.72
N HIS A 98 11.39 5.93 -14.37
CA HIS A 98 12.13 4.85 -13.73
C HIS A 98 13.03 5.31 -12.58
N GLY A 99 13.32 6.62 -12.50
CA GLY A 99 14.27 7.21 -11.56
C GLY A 99 13.67 7.95 -10.36
N ILE A 100 12.34 7.98 -10.20
CA ILE A 100 11.69 8.92 -9.23
C ILE A 100 11.02 8.28 -8.03
N GLN A 101 10.84 6.96 -8.01
CA GLN A 101 10.15 6.26 -6.90
C GLN A 101 10.98 5.11 -6.32
N HIS A 102 11.53 4.24 -7.19
CA HIS A 102 12.39 3.11 -6.79
C HIS A 102 11.80 2.24 -5.66
N ILE A 103 10.51 1.90 -5.75
CA ILE A 103 9.80 1.14 -4.69
C ILE A 103 10.46 -0.21 -4.42
N ALA A 104 11.05 -0.84 -5.44
CA ALA A 104 11.82 -2.07 -5.26
C ALA A 104 13.09 -1.83 -4.41
N ALA A 105 13.85 -0.77 -4.69
CA ALA A 105 15.06 -0.44 -3.94
C ALA A 105 14.72 -0.08 -2.47
N GLN A 106 13.68 0.72 -2.26
CA GLN A 106 13.18 1.04 -0.91
C GLN A 106 12.75 -0.21 -0.14
N THR A 107 12.10 -1.18 -0.81
CA THR A 107 11.74 -2.47 -0.19
C THR A 107 12.98 -3.27 0.18
N ARG A 108 14.01 -3.30 -0.67
CA ARG A 108 15.26 -4.02 -0.38
C ARG A 108 16.01 -3.39 0.80
N MET A 109 16.07 -2.06 0.86
CA MET A 109 16.57 -1.34 2.04
C MET A 109 15.78 -1.70 3.30
N LEU A 110 14.44 -1.78 3.22
CA LEU A 110 13.64 -2.20 4.37
C LEU A 110 13.98 -3.62 4.84
N ARG A 111 14.28 -4.55 3.93
CA ARG A 111 14.73 -5.92 4.30
C ARG A 111 16.07 -5.92 5.03
N SER A 112 16.98 -4.97 4.73
CA SER A 112 18.24 -4.85 5.45
C SER A 112 18.07 -4.21 6.83
N MET A 113 17.16 -3.23 6.95
CA MET A 113 16.86 -2.56 8.22
C MET A 113 15.99 -3.39 9.16
N LEU A 114 15.18 -4.31 8.61
CA LEU A 114 14.25 -5.16 9.35
C LEU A 114 14.54 -6.65 9.07
N PRO A 115 15.73 -7.16 9.43
CA PRO A 115 16.16 -8.51 9.04
C PRO A 115 15.29 -9.62 9.64
N GLU A 116 14.64 -9.35 10.76
CA GLU A 116 13.71 -10.27 11.45
C GLU A 116 12.38 -10.44 10.72
N GLU A 117 12.05 -9.59 9.75
CA GLU A 117 10.83 -9.69 8.95
C GLU A 117 11.12 -10.20 7.53
N ARG A 118 10.24 -11.08 7.05
CA ARG A 118 10.18 -11.45 5.65
C ARG A 118 9.25 -10.48 4.92
N ILE A 119 9.81 -9.46 4.28
CA ILE A 119 9.03 -8.44 3.54
C ILE A 119 8.87 -8.86 2.07
N VAL A 120 7.64 -9.18 1.67
CA VAL A 120 7.25 -9.45 0.29
C VAL A 120 6.55 -8.21 -0.27
N LEU A 121 7.05 -7.67 -1.38
CA LEU A 121 6.42 -6.55 -2.08
C LEU A 121 5.39 -7.06 -3.08
N ILE A 122 4.23 -6.45 -3.11
CA ILE A 122 3.18 -6.65 -4.10
C ILE A 122 2.83 -5.28 -4.68
N ALA A 123 3.33 -4.96 -5.87
CA ALA A 123 3.01 -3.72 -6.56
C ALA A 123 1.81 -3.92 -7.49
N VAL A 124 0.83 -3.00 -7.46
CA VAL A 124 -0.47 -3.18 -8.14
C VAL A 124 -0.81 -2.02 -9.07
N GLU A 125 -0.99 -2.36 -10.34
CA GLU A 125 -1.28 -1.43 -11.45
C GLU A 125 -2.69 -1.69 -11.98
N ALA A 126 -3.49 -0.64 -12.07
CA ALA A 126 -4.77 -0.68 -12.78
C ALA A 126 -4.58 -0.40 -14.27
N LYS A 127 -5.34 -1.10 -15.12
CA LYS A 127 -5.45 -0.75 -16.54
C LYS A 127 -5.85 0.71 -16.72
N GLY A 128 -5.23 1.36 -17.70
CA GLY A 128 -5.36 2.80 -17.92
C GLY A 128 -4.47 3.64 -17.01
N LEU A 129 -3.69 3.03 -16.11
CA LEU A 129 -2.73 3.68 -15.22
C LEU A 129 -3.40 4.68 -14.27
N THR A 130 -4.61 4.37 -13.81
CA THR A 130 -5.36 5.22 -12.87
C THR A 130 -6.37 4.40 -12.06
N TRP A 131 -6.07 4.20 -10.78
CA TRP A 131 -6.99 3.58 -9.82
C TRP A 131 -8.30 4.35 -9.65
N PRO A 132 -8.34 5.71 -9.60
CA PRO A 132 -9.58 6.46 -9.54
C PRO A 132 -10.52 6.15 -10.70
N ASN A 133 -10.00 6.14 -11.94
CA ASN A 133 -10.81 5.82 -13.10
C ASN A 133 -11.22 4.34 -13.10
N TRP A 134 -10.29 3.43 -12.79
CA TRP A 134 -10.61 2.01 -12.70
C TRP A 134 -11.74 1.77 -11.69
N ARG A 135 -11.68 2.39 -10.50
CA ARG A 135 -12.73 2.27 -9.48
C ARG A 135 -14.07 2.85 -9.94
N ALA A 136 -14.05 3.90 -10.74
CA ALA A 136 -15.26 4.53 -11.27
C ALA A 136 -15.94 3.73 -12.40
N THR A 137 -15.18 2.95 -13.17
CA THR A 137 -15.69 2.22 -14.34
C THR A 137 -15.93 0.74 -14.11
N HIS A 138 -15.63 0.21 -12.92
CA HIS A 138 -15.87 -1.19 -12.59
C HIS A 138 -16.96 -1.30 -11.52
N GLU A 139 -18.05 -1.96 -11.86
CA GLU A 139 -19.12 -2.26 -10.91
C GLU A 139 -18.58 -3.13 -9.77
N GLY A 140 -18.92 -2.78 -8.52
CA GLY A 140 -18.41 -3.50 -7.35
C GLY A 140 -16.90 -3.34 -7.10
N ALA A 141 -16.24 -2.34 -7.70
CA ALA A 141 -14.79 -2.13 -7.60
C ALA A 141 -14.22 -2.23 -6.18
N ASN A 142 -14.89 -1.64 -5.17
CA ASN A 142 -14.43 -1.67 -3.78
C ASN A 142 -14.42 -3.11 -3.22
N ALA A 143 -15.46 -3.90 -3.49
CA ALA A 143 -15.52 -5.30 -3.07
C ALA A 143 -14.44 -6.13 -3.77
N ILE A 144 -14.24 -5.93 -5.08
CA ILE A 144 -13.19 -6.60 -5.85
C ILE A 144 -11.81 -6.29 -5.26
N ILE A 145 -11.52 -5.03 -4.96
CA ILE A 145 -10.25 -4.59 -4.35
C ILE A 145 -10.03 -5.28 -2.99
N ALA A 146 -11.05 -5.31 -2.13
CA ALA A 146 -10.98 -5.96 -0.82
C ALA A 146 -10.74 -7.48 -0.94
N GLU A 147 -11.46 -8.15 -1.83
CA GLU A 147 -11.31 -9.59 -2.10
C GLU A 147 -9.92 -9.92 -2.65
N LYS A 148 -9.39 -9.11 -3.57
CA LYS A 148 -8.03 -9.29 -4.12
C LYS A 148 -6.97 -9.15 -3.04
N LEU A 149 -7.08 -8.15 -2.16
CA LEU A 149 -6.14 -7.97 -1.06
C LEU A 149 -6.12 -9.20 -0.14
N ALA A 150 -7.29 -9.71 0.24
CA ALA A 150 -7.39 -10.92 1.05
C ALA A 150 -6.82 -12.14 0.32
N ALA A 151 -7.10 -12.30 -0.98
CA ALA A 151 -6.58 -13.39 -1.79
C ALA A 151 -5.04 -13.34 -1.94
N TRP A 152 -4.45 -12.15 -2.12
CA TRP A 152 -3.00 -11.98 -2.15
C TRP A 152 -2.36 -12.29 -0.81
N ARG A 153 -3.04 -11.94 0.30
CA ARG A 153 -2.59 -12.32 1.64
C ARG A 153 -2.48 -13.83 1.79
N GLU A 154 -3.52 -14.56 1.41
CA GLU A 154 -3.50 -16.03 1.48
C GLU A 154 -2.47 -16.64 0.50
N ARG A 155 -2.34 -16.08 -0.70
CA ARG A 155 -1.44 -16.61 -1.74
C ARG A 155 0.04 -16.36 -1.46
N PHE A 156 0.40 -15.19 -0.94
CA PHE A 156 1.79 -14.75 -0.81
C PHE A 156 2.26 -14.58 0.64
N GLY A 157 1.35 -14.68 1.61
CA GLY A 157 1.67 -14.54 3.03
C GLY A 157 2.53 -15.67 3.60
N GLY A 158 2.71 -16.76 2.87
CA GLY A 158 3.38 -17.98 3.35
C GLY A 158 2.44 -18.87 4.16
N ARG A 159 2.84 -20.13 4.39
CA ARG A 159 2.04 -21.05 5.20
C ARG A 159 2.05 -20.59 6.65
N PRO A 160 0.90 -20.54 7.34
CA PRO A 160 0.87 -20.23 8.77
C PRO A 160 1.78 -21.22 9.50
N SER A 161 2.89 -20.73 10.06
CA SER A 161 3.44 -21.40 11.22
C SER A 161 2.42 -21.20 12.35
N LYS A 162 2.35 -22.11 13.32
CA LYS A 162 1.33 -22.10 14.38
C LYS A 162 1.28 -20.79 15.22
N SER A 163 2.18 -19.83 15.01
CA SER A 163 2.24 -18.57 15.77
C SER A 163 2.38 -17.27 14.96
N ALA A 164 2.39 -17.28 13.62
CA ALA A 164 2.52 -16.03 12.85
C ALA A 164 1.65 -16.04 11.59
N LEU A 165 0.51 -15.35 11.66
CA LEU A 165 -0.24 -14.94 10.49
C LEU A 165 0.48 -13.77 9.80
N SER A 166 0.45 -13.75 8.48
CA SER A 166 1.08 -12.70 7.69
C SER A 166 0.34 -11.38 7.90
N LYS A 167 1.10 -10.33 8.21
CA LYS A 167 0.60 -8.96 8.31
C LYS A 167 0.62 -8.30 6.94
N VAL A 168 -0.26 -7.33 6.74
CA VAL A 168 -0.32 -6.55 5.51
C VAL A 168 -0.12 -5.09 5.83
N THR A 169 0.86 -4.50 5.15
CA THR A 169 0.97 -3.05 4.98
C THR A 169 0.32 -2.68 3.65
N LEU A 170 -0.61 -1.73 3.66
CA LEU A 170 -1.04 -0.99 2.48
C LEU A 170 -0.23 0.30 2.37
N ALA A 171 0.36 0.54 1.20
CA ALA A 171 1.02 1.78 0.86
C ALA A 171 0.62 2.24 -0.55
N CYS A 172 0.68 3.53 -0.81
CA CYS A 172 0.45 4.07 -2.14
C CYS A 172 1.09 5.42 -2.35
N HIS A 173 1.20 5.79 -3.63
CA HIS A 173 1.50 7.15 -4.05
C HIS A 173 0.41 7.72 -4.96
N SER A 174 0.13 9.02 -4.86
CA SER A 174 -0.77 9.75 -5.77
C SER A 174 -2.15 9.08 -5.92
N GLY A 175 -2.62 8.89 -7.16
CA GLY A 175 -3.86 8.20 -7.49
C GLY A 175 -3.97 6.77 -6.96
N GLY A 176 -2.85 6.12 -6.59
CA GLY A 176 -2.85 4.83 -5.89
C GLY A 176 -3.64 4.85 -4.59
N GLY A 177 -3.81 6.03 -3.97
CA GLY A 177 -4.70 6.19 -2.81
C GLY A 177 -6.13 5.71 -3.06
N SER A 178 -6.63 5.81 -4.30
CA SER A 178 -7.97 5.31 -4.64
C SER A 178 -8.11 3.79 -4.46
N PHE A 179 -7.04 3.03 -4.63
CA PHE A 179 -7.01 1.60 -4.29
C PHE A 179 -7.22 1.40 -2.79
N LEU A 180 -6.46 2.12 -1.94
CA LEU A 180 -6.56 1.99 -0.48
C LEU A 180 -7.94 2.42 0.03
N TRP A 181 -8.50 3.50 -0.51
CA TRP A 181 -9.89 3.87 -0.23
C TRP A 181 -10.87 2.79 -0.69
N GLY A 182 -10.60 2.12 -1.81
CA GLY A 182 -11.36 0.96 -2.26
C GLY A 182 -11.33 -0.19 -1.26
N VAL A 183 -10.18 -0.46 -0.63
CA VAL A 183 -10.08 -1.43 0.47
C VAL A 183 -10.94 -0.99 1.66
N ILE A 184 -10.79 0.25 2.12
CA ILE A 184 -11.52 0.77 3.29
C ILE A 184 -13.04 0.76 3.07
N GLU A 185 -13.48 1.17 1.89
CA GLU A 185 -14.90 1.23 1.54
C GLU A 185 -15.48 -0.14 1.19
N GLY A 186 -14.65 -1.08 0.72
CA GLY A 186 -15.05 -2.46 0.40
C GLY A 186 -15.20 -3.38 1.60
N ASN A 187 -14.77 -2.95 2.79
CA ASN A 187 -14.90 -3.71 4.02
C ASN A 187 -15.82 -2.98 5.01
N ASP A 188 -16.70 -3.70 5.71
CA ASP A 188 -17.52 -3.11 6.79
C ASP A 188 -16.64 -2.64 7.97
N ALA A 189 -15.61 -3.43 8.31
CA ALA A 189 -14.56 -3.09 9.26
C ALA A 189 -13.19 -3.46 8.69
N LEU A 190 -12.16 -2.69 9.03
CA LEU A 190 -10.81 -3.00 8.57
C LEU A 190 -10.31 -4.30 9.22
N PRO A 191 -9.69 -5.22 8.45
CA PRO A 191 -9.22 -6.49 9.00
C PRO A 191 -8.08 -6.34 10.01
N ASP A 192 -8.05 -7.15 11.06
CA ASP A 192 -7.00 -7.13 12.09
C ASP A 192 -5.59 -7.50 11.57
N TRP A 193 -5.50 -8.18 10.43
CA TRP A 193 -4.22 -8.50 9.80
C TRP A 193 -3.62 -7.32 9.02
N LEU A 194 -4.39 -6.26 8.79
CA LEU A 194 -3.90 -5.00 8.25
C LEU A 194 -3.24 -4.26 9.40
N ASP A 195 -1.92 -4.09 9.35
CA ASP A 195 -1.19 -3.43 10.44
C ASP A 195 -0.75 -2.01 10.09
N ARG A 196 -0.68 -1.66 8.80
CA ARG A 196 -0.30 -0.31 8.40
C ARG A 196 -1.01 0.17 7.13
N ILE A 197 -1.43 1.43 7.15
CA ILE A 197 -1.96 2.17 5.99
C ILE A 197 -1.07 3.40 5.79
N VAL A 198 -0.48 3.54 4.59
CA VAL A 198 0.46 4.61 4.25
C VAL A 198 -0.02 5.35 3.02
N TYR A 199 -0.34 6.63 3.18
CA TYR A 199 -0.57 7.56 2.08
C TYR A 199 0.68 8.41 1.85
N LEU A 200 1.40 8.17 0.75
CA LEU A 200 2.43 9.07 0.27
C LEU A 200 1.80 10.02 -0.74
N ASP A 201 1.46 11.22 -0.30
CA ASP A 201 0.81 12.24 -1.10
C ASP A 201 -0.38 11.68 -1.90
N ALA A 202 -1.28 10.97 -1.20
CA ALA A 202 -2.28 10.11 -1.82
C ALA A 202 -3.67 10.14 -1.14
N ASN A 203 -3.87 10.95 -0.10
CA ASN A 203 -5.10 10.93 0.70
C ASN A 203 -6.23 11.82 0.15
N TYR A 204 -6.16 12.29 -1.10
CA TYR A 204 -7.08 13.27 -1.71
C TYR A 204 -8.57 13.00 -1.46
N SER A 205 -8.97 11.73 -1.56
CA SER A 205 -10.37 11.29 -1.48
C SER A 205 -10.87 11.05 -0.06
N PHE A 206 -10.13 11.44 0.99
CA PHE A 206 -10.62 11.30 2.36
C PHE A 206 -11.99 12.00 2.52
N ASP A 207 -12.97 11.20 2.95
CA ASP A 207 -14.33 11.60 3.31
C ASP A 207 -14.64 11.08 4.72
N ALA A 208 -14.86 12.01 5.65
CA ALA A 208 -15.14 11.65 7.04
C ALA A 208 -16.38 10.75 7.20
N LYS A 209 -17.39 10.89 6.33
CA LYS A 209 -18.61 10.06 6.40
C LYS A 209 -18.34 8.60 6.04
N LEU A 210 -17.34 8.36 5.20
CA LEU A 210 -17.02 7.01 4.69
C LEU A 210 -15.86 6.36 5.45
N HIS A 211 -14.93 7.17 5.95
CA HIS A 211 -13.62 6.66 6.38
C HIS A 211 -13.32 6.86 7.86
N ASP A 212 -13.83 7.93 8.50
CA ASP A 212 -13.43 8.31 9.87
C ASP A 212 -13.67 7.19 10.88
N GLU A 213 -14.91 6.70 10.96
CA GLU A 213 -15.29 5.68 11.94
C GLU A 213 -14.48 4.39 11.78
N LYS A 214 -14.31 3.90 10.55
CA LYS A 214 -13.56 2.67 10.26
C LYS A 214 -12.09 2.80 10.64
N LEU A 215 -11.45 3.92 10.27
CA LEU A 215 -10.04 4.16 10.59
C LEU A 215 -9.83 4.32 12.09
N ARG A 216 -10.72 5.03 12.80
CA ARG A 216 -10.63 5.17 14.26
C ARG A 216 -10.88 3.86 14.98
N ALA A 217 -11.88 3.09 14.57
CA ALA A 217 -12.16 1.77 15.14
C ALA A 217 -10.96 0.84 14.99
N TRP A 218 -10.34 0.83 13.81
CA TRP A 218 -9.10 0.09 13.55
C TRP A 218 -7.94 0.60 14.41
N LEU A 219 -7.72 1.92 14.50
CA LEU A 219 -6.72 2.52 15.37
C LEU A 219 -7.03 2.31 16.87
N ASP A 220 -8.25 2.01 17.27
CA ASP A 220 -8.65 1.76 18.66
C ASP A 220 -8.57 0.28 19.06
N ALA A 221 -8.40 -0.61 18.07
CA ALA A 221 -8.24 -2.03 18.34
C ALA A 221 -7.07 -2.29 19.32
N PRO A 222 -7.18 -3.33 20.17
CA PRO A 222 -6.13 -3.70 21.11
C PRO A 222 -4.80 -4.02 20.42
N GLY A 223 -3.69 -3.72 21.09
CA GLY A 223 -2.34 -3.90 20.56
C GLY A 223 -1.72 -2.60 20.04
N ASP A 224 -0.47 -2.68 19.61
CA ASP A 224 0.34 -1.56 19.15
C ASP A 224 0.71 -1.67 17.67
N GLU A 225 0.05 -2.57 16.94
CA GLU A 225 0.36 -2.96 15.56
C GLU A 225 -0.15 -1.92 14.55
N HIS A 226 -1.41 -1.47 14.70
CA HIS A 226 -2.12 -0.65 13.73
C HIS A 226 -1.56 0.77 13.61
N ARG A 227 -1.16 1.16 12.41
CA ARG A 227 -0.59 2.49 12.12
C ARG A 227 -1.13 3.13 10.85
N LEU A 228 -1.68 4.33 10.97
CA LEU A 228 -2.05 5.18 9.84
C LEU A 228 -1.01 6.29 9.68
N VAL A 229 -0.35 6.29 8.53
CA VAL A 229 0.69 7.27 8.18
C VAL A 229 0.25 8.08 6.96
N VAL A 230 0.33 9.40 7.06
CA VAL A 230 0.08 10.32 5.95
C VAL A 230 1.30 11.21 5.78
N ILE A 231 1.96 11.15 4.63
CA ILE A 231 3.05 12.05 4.26
C ILE A 231 2.54 12.90 3.10
N ALA A 232 2.57 14.21 3.23
CA ALA A 232 2.08 15.14 2.21
C ALA A 232 2.94 16.41 2.19
N TYR A 233 2.62 17.31 1.28
CA TYR A 233 3.19 18.66 1.28
C TYR A 233 2.09 19.69 1.03
N ASP A 234 2.39 20.95 1.32
CA ASP A 234 1.51 22.04 0.92
C ASP A 234 1.51 22.20 -0.61
N ASP A 235 0.46 21.66 -1.23
CA ASP A 235 0.25 21.61 -2.66
C ASP A 235 -0.72 22.69 -3.16
N ARG A 236 -1.22 23.58 -2.28
CA ARG A 236 -2.29 24.55 -2.58
C ARG A 236 -1.90 25.58 -3.64
N GLU A 237 -0.62 25.94 -3.70
CA GLU A 237 -0.10 27.03 -4.52
C GLU A 237 0.76 26.53 -5.70
N ILE A 238 0.70 25.23 -6.01
CA ILE A 238 1.45 24.66 -7.13
C ILE A 238 0.90 25.13 -8.47
N THR A 239 1.80 25.58 -9.34
CA THR A 239 1.47 26.03 -10.69
C THR A 239 2.27 25.28 -11.76
N ILE A 240 1.63 25.03 -12.90
CA ILE A 240 2.26 24.60 -14.15
C ILE A 240 1.84 25.62 -15.21
N ASP A 241 2.81 26.17 -15.95
CA ASP A 241 2.59 27.23 -16.94
C ASP A 241 1.79 28.43 -16.39
N GLY A 242 2.08 28.80 -15.14
CA GLY A 242 1.41 29.90 -14.44
C GLY A 242 -0.04 29.63 -13.99
N LYS A 243 -0.55 28.40 -14.19
CA LYS A 243 -1.89 28.00 -13.77
C LYS A 243 -1.83 27.08 -12.56
N LYS A 244 -2.67 27.35 -11.56
CA LYS A 244 -2.84 26.43 -10.43
C LYS A 244 -3.35 25.08 -10.92
N ILE A 245 -2.74 24.01 -10.43
CA ILE A 245 -3.14 22.64 -10.76
C ILE A 245 -4.00 21.99 -9.67
N VAL A 246 -4.03 22.59 -8.48
CA VAL A 246 -4.85 22.17 -7.35
C VAL A 246 -5.99 23.17 -7.17
N GLY A 247 -7.23 22.67 -7.16
CA GLY A 247 -8.43 23.48 -6.92
C GLY A 247 -8.57 23.89 -5.45
N ASP A 248 -9.53 24.75 -5.15
CA ASP A 248 -9.71 25.35 -3.81
C ASP A 248 -10.08 24.36 -2.70
N ASP A 249 -10.67 23.22 -3.05
CA ASP A 249 -11.01 22.13 -2.11
C ASP A 249 -10.15 20.87 -2.32
N GLY A 250 -9.28 20.91 -3.34
CA GLY A 250 -8.43 19.80 -3.75
C GLY A 250 -7.09 19.77 -3.03
N GLY A 251 -6.32 18.72 -3.35
CA GLY A 251 -4.96 18.53 -2.85
C GLY A 251 -4.88 17.67 -1.60
N THR A 252 -3.71 17.09 -1.37
CA THR A 252 -3.42 16.27 -0.18
C THR A 252 -3.30 17.12 1.07
N PHE A 253 -2.85 18.38 0.96
CA PHE A 253 -2.77 19.29 2.10
C PHE A 253 -4.16 19.45 2.75
N ARG A 254 -5.15 19.85 1.95
CA ARG A 254 -6.52 20.06 2.45
C ARG A 254 -7.21 18.76 2.85
N ALA A 255 -6.94 17.66 2.15
CA ALA A 255 -7.43 16.35 2.56
C ALA A 255 -6.88 15.92 3.93
N THR A 256 -5.61 16.20 4.20
CA THR A 256 -4.97 15.96 5.49
C THR A 256 -5.58 16.84 6.59
N GLU A 257 -5.86 18.11 6.31
CA GLU A 257 -6.58 18.97 7.25
C GLU A 257 -8.00 18.46 7.55
N ARG A 258 -8.73 17.97 6.54
CA ARG A 258 -10.04 17.33 6.75
C ARG A 258 -9.92 16.11 7.67
N MET A 259 -8.92 15.27 7.46
CA MET A 259 -8.64 14.12 8.33
C MET A 259 -8.32 14.55 9.76
N HIS A 260 -7.49 15.57 9.96
CA HIS A 260 -7.18 16.11 11.29
C HIS A 260 -8.43 16.65 12.00
N ARG A 261 -9.31 17.36 11.28
CA ARG A 261 -10.57 17.86 11.85
C ARG A 261 -11.50 16.72 12.26
N ALA A 262 -11.62 15.67 11.44
CA ALA A 262 -12.43 14.51 11.77
C ALA A 262 -11.89 13.77 13.00
N PHE A 263 -10.58 13.51 13.02
CA PHE A 263 -9.95 12.74 14.09
C PHE A 263 -9.89 13.51 15.42
N SER A 264 -9.59 14.80 15.38
CA SER A 264 -9.50 15.64 16.58
C SER A 264 -10.86 15.83 17.28
N ALA A 265 -11.97 15.65 16.56
CA ALA A 265 -13.30 15.61 17.16
C ALA A 265 -13.52 14.37 18.06
N ALA A 266 -12.77 13.28 17.83
CA ALA A 266 -12.89 12.03 18.58
C ALA A 266 -11.81 11.89 19.67
N LYS A 267 -10.54 12.20 19.35
CA LYS A 267 -9.41 12.12 20.28
C LYS A 267 -8.41 13.25 20.04
N PRO A 268 -7.75 13.78 21.10
CA PRO A 268 -6.76 14.83 20.93
C PRO A 268 -5.63 14.44 19.98
N LEU A 269 -5.24 15.38 19.13
CA LEU A 269 -4.05 15.30 18.29
C LEU A 269 -3.00 16.27 18.83
N VAL A 270 -1.73 15.88 18.77
CA VAL A 270 -0.59 16.72 19.14
C VAL A 270 0.15 17.11 17.86
N THR A 271 0.29 18.41 17.64
CA THR A 271 1.01 18.94 16.48
C THR A 271 2.31 19.62 16.94
N ALA A 272 3.40 19.28 16.27
CA ALA A 272 4.70 19.90 16.43
C ALA A 272 5.19 20.40 15.07
N VAL A 273 5.80 21.58 15.05
CA VAL A 273 6.43 22.15 13.85
C VAL A 273 7.94 21.98 14.00
N GLU A 274 8.51 21.17 13.11
CA GLU A 274 9.92 20.89 12.95
C GLU A 274 10.27 21.25 11.50
N GLU A 275 10.40 22.56 11.22
CA GLU A 275 10.57 23.08 9.86
C GLU A 275 11.62 22.27 9.05
N PRO A 276 11.32 21.87 7.81
CA PRO A 276 10.16 22.30 7.00
C PRO A 276 8.88 21.47 7.22
N TRP A 277 8.83 20.64 8.27
CA TRP A 277 7.74 19.67 8.49
C TRP A 277 6.82 20.08 9.63
N THR A 278 5.52 19.91 9.41
CA THR A 278 4.53 19.86 10.49
C THR A 278 4.17 18.40 10.76
N ARG A 279 4.48 17.92 11.96
CA ARG A 279 4.14 16.57 12.42
C ARG A 279 2.89 16.63 13.29
N THR A 280 1.88 15.82 12.97
CA THR A 280 0.69 15.63 13.82
C THR A 280 0.59 14.17 14.26
N VAL A 281 0.38 13.94 15.55
CA VAL A 281 0.37 12.60 16.16
C VAL A 281 -0.92 12.39 16.95
N GLY A 282 -1.48 11.18 16.86
CA GLY A 282 -2.62 10.71 17.66
C GLY A 282 -2.50 9.23 18.00
N TRP A 283 -3.43 8.69 18.81
CA TRP A 283 -3.48 7.27 19.20
C TRP A 283 -2.13 6.73 19.71
N ALA A 284 -1.45 7.49 20.58
CA ALA A 284 -0.14 7.13 21.12
C ALA A 284 0.93 6.84 20.03
N GLY A 285 0.92 7.60 18.93
CA GLY A 285 1.87 7.42 17.82
C GLY A 285 1.34 6.58 16.67
N ARG A 286 0.18 5.92 16.83
CA ARG A 286 -0.42 5.07 15.79
C ARG A 286 -1.01 5.86 14.63
N PHE A 287 -1.48 7.08 14.87
CA PHE A 287 -1.73 8.03 13.79
C PHE A 287 -0.56 9.00 13.70
N ARG A 288 0.03 9.14 12.51
CA ARG A 288 1.09 10.11 12.23
C ARG A 288 0.89 10.76 10.87
N SER A 289 0.77 12.09 10.87
CA SER A 289 0.86 12.90 9.66
C SER A 289 2.18 13.67 9.65
N GLU A 290 2.80 13.81 8.49
CA GLU A 290 3.94 14.69 8.25
C GLU A 290 3.70 15.50 6.98
N VAL A 291 3.58 16.82 7.14
CA VAL A 291 3.23 17.73 6.04
C VAL A 291 4.36 18.73 5.83
N HIS A 292 5.00 18.70 4.66
CA HIS A 292 6.05 19.65 4.29
C HIS A 292 5.44 21.01 3.95
N ALA A 293 5.91 22.09 4.57
CA ALA A 293 5.36 23.45 4.42
C ALA A 293 5.50 24.04 3.00
N ASN A 294 6.50 23.57 2.24
CA ASN A 294 6.73 23.90 0.83
C ASN A 294 6.63 25.42 0.50
N PRO A 295 7.35 26.30 1.22
CA PRO A 295 7.21 27.75 1.06
C PRO A 295 7.62 28.27 -0.33
N GLU A 296 8.36 27.47 -1.09
CA GLU A 296 8.80 27.79 -2.45
C GLU A 296 7.83 27.29 -3.54
N ASN A 297 6.69 26.70 -3.16
CA ASN A 297 5.68 26.16 -4.08
C ASN A 297 6.26 25.20 -5.13
N LYS A 298 7.21 24.35 -4.71
CA LYS A 298 7.84 23.34 -5.58
C LYS A 298 6.93 22.13 -5.73
N ILE A 299 7.03 21.44 -6.87
CA ILE A 299 6.39 20.14 -7.07
C ILE A 299 7.19 19.09 -6.30
N LEU A 300 6.75 18.77 -5.08
CA LEU A 300 7.39 17.74 -4.24
C LEU A 300 6.76 16.36 -4.40
N HIS A 301 5.69 16.24 -5.18
CA HIS A 301 4.85 15.05 -5.35
C HIS A 301 5.60 13.72 -5.41
N THR A 302 6.62 13.60 -6.27
CA THR A 302 7.43 12.36 -6.40
C THR A 302 8.68 12.39 -5.53
N ARG A 303 9.17 13.57 -5.17
CA ARG A 303 10.36 13.75 -4.31
C ARG A 303 10.12 13.21 -2.91
N LEU A 304 8.91 13.38 -2.38
CA LEU A 304 8.48 12.80 -1.11
C LEU A 304 8.69 11.28 -1.07
N VAL A 305 8.46 10.61 -2.19
CA VAL A 305 8.55 9.15 -2.28
C VAL A 305 9.97 8.70 -2.53
N GLY A 306 10.60 9.19 -3.60
CA GLY A 306 11.95 8.79 -3.99
C GLY A 306 13.02 9.49 -3.17
N GLU A 307 13.29 10.76 -3.49
CA GLU A 307 14.40 11.52 -2.90
C GLU A 307 14.36 11.62 -1.38
N MET A 308 13.17 11.62 -0.76
CA MET A 308 13.00 11.76 0.69
C MET A 308 12.66 10.45 1.40
N ASN A 309 12.87 9.30 0.76
CA ASN A 309 12.76 7.97 1.39
C ASN A 309 11.36 7.67 1.97
N GLY A 310 10.29 8.21 1.36
CA GLY A 310 8.96 8.26 1.96
C GLY A 310 8.38 6.89 2.34
N LEU A 311 8.57 5.87 1.51
CA LEU A 311 8.09 4.52 1.83
C LEU A 311 8.88 3.92 3.00
N VAL A 312 10.22 4.04 2.99
CA VAL A 312 11.08 3.55 4.07
C VAL A 312 10.72 4.25 5.38
N HIS A 313 10.66 5.58 5.37
CA HIS A 313 10.28 6.38 6.53
C HIS A 313 8.94 5.93 7.10
N ALA A 314 7.92 5.78 6.24
CA ALA A 314 6.59 5.39 6.67
C ALA A 314 6.53 4.00 7.30
N GLN A 315 7.34 3.05 6.84
CA GLN A 315 7.43 1.72 7.45
C GLN A 315 8.16 1.74 8.80
N LEU A 316 9.17 2.59 8.96
CA LEU A 316 9.95 2.66 10.19
C LEU A 316 9.22 3.36 11.33
N ILE A 317 8.15 4.12 11.07
CA ILE A 317 7.35 4.75 12.13
C ILE A 317 6.85 3.68 13.11
N GLY A 318 7.20 3.83 14.39
CA GLY A 318 6.90 2.90 15.47
C GLY A 318 8.04 1.94 15.83
N GLN A 319 9.07 1.87 14.99
CA GLN A 319 10.28 1.06 15.17
C GLN A 319 11.50 1.78 14.57
N THR A 320 11.53 3.11 14.70
CA THR A 320 12.48 3.97 14.01
C THR A 320 13.87 3.86 14.68
N PRO A 321 14.93 3.48 13.93
CA PRO A 321 16.29 3.51 14.45
C PRO A 321 16.70 4.91 14.90
N GLU A 322 17.57 5.00 15.91
CA GLU A 322 18.03 6.28 16.48
C GLU A 322 18.75 7.16 15.43
N ASP A 323 19.45 6.53 14.49
CA ASP A 323 20.23 7.16 13.42
C ASP A 323 19.44 7.39 12.12
N TRP A 324 18.14 7.08 12.09
CA TRP A 324 17.32 7.31 10.90
C TRP A 324 17.14 8.82 10.62
N PRO A 325 17.59 9.33 9.46
CA PRO A 325 17.61 10.77 9.18
C PRO A 325 16.24 11.37 8.81
N GLY A 326 15.16 10.58 8.86
CA GLY A 326 13.82 11.05 8.56
C GLY A 326 13.56 11.26 7.06
N LEU A 327 12.63 12.18 6.73
CA LEU A 327 12.26 12.54 5.36
C LEU A 327 13.26 13.54 4.74
N THR A 328 14.54 13.16 4.73
CA THR A 328 15.65 14.02 4.33
C THR A 328 16.28 13.48 3.05
N PRO A 329 16.47 14.32 2.00
CA PRO A 329 17.24 13.91 0.82
C PRO A 329 18.75 13.87 1.11
N PRO A 330 19.54 13.08 0.36
CA PRO A 330 19.16 12.33 -0.85
C PRO A 330 18.47 10.98 -0.54
N ALA A 331 18.15 10.24 -1.61
CA ALA A 331 17.73 8.85 -1.50
C ALA A 331 18.84 8.02 -0.81
N LEU A 332 18.47 7.24 0.20
CA LEU A 332 19.40 6.43 1.00
C LEU A 332 19.49 4.98 0.52
N TYR A 333 18.72 4.64 -0.51
CA TYR A 333 18.60 3.29 -1.04
C TYR A 333 19.37 3.10 -2.36
N GLU A 334 20.30 4.00 -2.71
CA GLU A 334 21.00 3.98 -4.01
C GLU A 334 21.69 2.64 -4.32
N GLU A 335 22.32 2.01 -3.31
CA GLU A 335 22.96 0.69 -3.46
C GLU A 335 21.98 -0.44 -3.79
N TRP A 336 20.68 -0.23 -3.53
CA TRP A 336 19.61 -1.20 -3.75
C TRP A 336 18.90 -1.03 -5.10
N ILE A 337 19.35 -0.06 -5.92
CA ILE A 337 18.81 0.18 -7.26
C ILE A 337 19.44 -0.81 -8.25
N GLN A 338 18.61 -1.54 -8.99
CA GLN A 338 19.08 -2.46 -10.03
C GLN A 338 19.51 -1.71 -11.31
N PRO A 339 20.50 -2.20 -12.08
CA PRO A 339 21.00 -1.52 -13.28
C PRO A 339 20.01 -1.42 -14.44
N GLU A 340 19.27 -2.49 -14.72
CA GLU A 340 18.36 -2.55 -15.86
C GLU A 340 16.89 -2.48 -15.44
N PRO A 341 15.98 -2.06 -16.34
CA PRO A 341 14.57 -1.95 -16.05
C PRO A 341 13.98 -3.28 -15.60
N TYR A 342 12.88 -3.14 -14.87
CA TYR A 342 12.02 -4.24 -14.47
C TYR A 342 11.30 -4.86 -15.65
#